data_AF-A0A356AU13-F1
#
_entry.id   AF-A0A356AU13-F1
#
_cell.length_a   1.000
_cell.length_b   1.000
_cell.length_c   1.000
_cell.angle_alpha   90.00
_cell.angle_beta   90.00
_cell.angle_gamma   90.00
#
_symmetry.space_group_name_H-M   'P 1'
#
loop_
_entity.id
_entity.type
_entity.pdbx_description
1 polymer ?
#
loop_
_entity_poly.entity_id
_entity_poly.type
_entity_poly.pdbx_seq_one_letter_code
_entity_poly.pdbx_strand_id
1 'polypeptide(L)'
;MNIMISILANNIFPIFVLVGLGFLLAKKFTMDIGTLTKVNFYLLVPSFTFVYLYTTDIPVEMLKVFAAAVLLMVINYSIASIVSNLRKFDTGLKNAFINSIIFYNSGNIGIPLITLIFSNPPFVVNGQTPYLDMALTAQIMVLVVQ
;
A
#
# COMPACT_ATOMS: atom_id res chain seq x y z
N MET A 1 -19.16 12.95 15.87
CA MET A 1 -19.12 12.44 14.48
C MET A 1 -18.96 10.93 14.56
N ASN A 2 -19.82 10.13 13.92
CA ASN A 2 -19.67 8.67 13.92
C ASN A 2 -18.27 8.31 13.37
N ILE A 3 -17.55 7.39 14.01
CA ILE A 3 -16.17 6.99 13.66
C ILE A 3 -16.02 6.75 12.15
N MET A 4 -17.02 6.12 11.53
CA MET A 4 -17.10 5.91 10.09
C MET A 4 -16.97 7.19 9.27
N ILE A 5 -17.70 8.25 9.62
CA ILE A 5 -17.66 9.53 8.91
C ILE A 5 -16.28 10.17 9.05
N SER A 6 -15.65 10.04 10.23
CA SER A 6 -14.28 10.52 10.45
C SER A 6 -13.27 9.80 9.56
N ILE A 7 -13.35 8.48 9.45
CA ILE A 7 -12.46 7.69 8.58
C ILE A 7 -12.65 8.10 7.11
N LEU A 8 -13.89 8.23 6.66
CA LEU A 8 -14.18 8.62 5.28
C LEU A 8 -13.67 10.03 4.96
N ALA A 9 -13.90 10.99 5.85
CA ALA A 9 -13.55 12.39 5.63
C ALA A 9 -12.05 12.67 5.79
N ASN A 10 -11.39 12.07 6.80
CA ASN A 10 -10.01 12.42 7.17
C ASN A 10 -8.95 11.48 6.58
N ASN A 11 -9.32 10.24 6.23
CA ASN A 11 -8.35 9.26 5.71
C ASN A 11 -8.61 8.94 4.24
N ILE A 12 -9.87 8.66 3.88
CA ILE A 12 -10.20 8.19 2.53
C ILE A 12 -10.32 9.35 1.53
N PHE A 13 -11.06 10.40 1.88
CA PHE A 13 -11.28 11.55 1.01
C PHE A 13 -9.98 12.23 0.54
N PRO A 14 -8.96 12.47 1.38
CA PRO A 14 -7.70 13.07 0.92
C PRO A 14 -6.98 12.25 -0.14
N ILE A 15 -7.04 10.91 -0.07
CA ILE A 15 -6.45 10.04 -1.09
C ILE A 15 -7.19 10.22 -2.42
N PHE A 16 -8.52 10.30 -2.40
CA PHE A 16 -9.32 10.59 -3.60
C PHE A 16 -9.03 11.98 -4.18
N VAL A 17 -8.77 12.98 -3.33
CA VAL A 17 -8.32 14.31 -3.79
C VAL A 17 -7.00 14.21 -4.54
N LEU A 18 -6.01 13.46 -4.03
CA LEU A 18 -4.73 13.23 -4.72
C LEU A 18 -4.93 12.53 -6.07
N VAL A 19 -5.77 11.49 -6.13
CA VAL A 19 -6.13 10.81 -7.38
C VAL A 19 -6.79 11.77 -8.36
N GLY A 20 -7.72 12.61 -7.89
CA GLY A 20 -8.38 13.62 -8.70
C GLY A 20 -7.42 14.68 -9.26
N LEU A 21 -6.44 15.11 -8.46
CA LEU A 21 -5.38 16.01 -8.91
C LEU A 21 -4.52 15.35 -10.00
N GLY A 22 -4.13 14.10 -9.81
CA GLY A 22 -3.41 13.32 -10.83
C GLY A 22 -4.19 13.22 -12.14
N PHE A 23 -5.50 12.98 -12.07
CA PHE A 23 -6.39 12.97 -13.23
C PHE A 23 -6.45 14.34 -13.94
N LEU A 24 -6.60 15.43 -13.19
CA LEU A 24 -6.64 16.78 -13.77
C LEU A 24 -5.32 17.14 -14.45
N LEU A 25 -4.19 16.76 -13.85
CA LEU A 25 -2.87 16.91 -14.45
C LEU A 25 -2.77 16.10 -15.75
N ALA A 26 -3.22 14.84 -15.76
CA ALA A 26 -3.22 13.98 -16.95
C ALA A 26 -4.09 14.52 -18.08
N LYS A 27 -5.16 15.26 -17.75
CA LYS A 27 -6.00 15.96 -18.74
C LYS A 27 -5.33 17.23 -19.26
N LYS A 28 -4.59 17.96 -18.42
CA LYS A 28 -3.96 19.23 -18.77
C LYS A 28 -2.64 19.06 -19.53
N PHE A 29 -1.88 18.00 -19.23
CA PHE A 29 -0.56 17.74 -19.79
C PHE A 29 -0.51 16.37 -20.45
N THR A 30 0.22 16.24 -21.56
CA THR A 30 0.52 14.95 -22.18
C THR A 30 1.54 14.20 -21.34
N MET A 31 1.07 13.55 -20.27
CA MET A 31 1.93 12.72 -19.43
C MET A 31 2.05 11.31 -19.98
N ASP A 32 3.29 10.86 -20.15
CA ASP A 32 3.58 9.47 -20.47
C ASP A 32 3.55 8.62 -19.19
N ILE A 33 2.44 7.89 -19.01
CA ILE A 33 2.21 7.04 -17.83
C ILE A 33 3.28 5.94 -17.73
N GLY A 34 3.79 5.45 -18.86
CA GLY A 34 4.84 4.43 -18.89
C GLY A 34 6.14 4.92 -18.25
N THR A 35 6.53 6.15 -18.54
CA THR A 35 7.71 6.81 -17.98
C THR A 35 7.53 7.06 -16.48
N LEU A 36 6.38 7.59 -16.07
CA LEU A 36 6.07 7.79 -14.64
C LEU A 36 6.10 6.46 -13.87
N THR A 37 5.54 5.40 -14.46
CA THR A 37 5.55 4.04 -13.89
C THR A 37 6.97 3.50 -13.76
N LYS A 38 7.82 3.65 -14.79
CA LYS A 38 9.22 3.24 -14.72
C LYS A 38 9.99 4.01 -13.65
N VAL A 39 9.83 5.33 -13.57
CA VAL A 39 10.45 6.15 -12.52
C VAL A 39 9.98 5.70 -11.14
N ASN A 40 8.70 5.40 -10.97
CA ASN A 40 8.16 4.90 -9.71
C ASN A 40 8.79 3.55 -9.32
N PHE A 41 8.75 2.54 -10.20
CA PHE A 41 9.23 1.20 -9.88
C PHE A 41 10.76 1.04 -9.84
N TYR A 42 11.51 1.76 -10.69
CA TYR A 42 12.96 1.59 -10.76
C TYR A 42 13.76 2.57 -9.89
N LEU A 43 13.17 3.72 -9.53
CA LEU A 43 13.87 4.74 -8.74
C LEU A 43 13.17 5.02 -7.42
N LEU A 44 11.90 5.45 -7.43
CA LEU A 44 11.23 5.96 -6.23
C LEU A 44 10.97 4.85 -5.21
N VAL A 45 10.36 3.73 -5.61
CA VAL A 45 10.04 2.61 -4.72
C VAL A 45 11.32 2.01 -4.13
N PRO A 46 12.36 1.65 -4.91
CA PRO A 46 13.59 1.11 -4.34
C PRO A 46 14.30 2.09 -3.41
N SER A 47 14.36 3.38 -3.77
CA SER A 47 15.00 4.40 -2.92
C SER A 47 14.23 4.61 -1.62
N PHE A 48 12.89 4.68 -1.69
CA PHE A 48 12.03 4.80 -0.53
C PHE A 48 12.20 3.60 0.41
N THR A 49 12.09 2.38 -0.12
CA THR A 49 12.26 1.15 0.65
C THR A 49 13.65 1.09 1.28
N PHE A 50 14.71 1.42 0.53
CA PHE A 50 16.07 1.42 1.05
C PHE A 50 16.27 2.42 2.19
N VAL A 51 15.84 3.68 2.00
CA VAL A 51 15.99 4.73 3.02
C VAL A 51 15.32 4.29 4.31
N TYR A 52 14.06 3.87 4.26
CA TYR A 52 13.38 3.49 5.50
C TYR A 52 13.88 2.19 6.12
N LEU A 53 14.28 1.19 5.32
CA LEU A 53 14.92 0.00 5.87
C LEU A 53 16.26 0.32 6.57
N TYR A 54 16.93 1.39 6.14
CA TYR A 54 18.21 1.81 6.69
C TYR A 54 18.06 2.76 7.90
N THR A 55 17.12 3.69 7.85
CA THR A 55 16.98 4.74 8.88
C THR A 55 16.07 4.35 10.03
N THR A 56 15.18 3.37 9.83
CA THR A 56 14.21 3.00 10.86
C THR A 56 14.71 1.81 11.67
N ASP A 57 14.60 1.91 12.99
CA ASP A 57 14.86 0.78 13.88
C ASP A 57 13.83 -0.33 13.61
N ILE A 58 14.27 -1.45 13.06
CA ILE A 58 13.42 -2.62 12.79
C ILE A 58 13.57 -3.60 13.95
N PRO A 59 12.66 -3.60 14.93
CA PRO A 59 12.73 -4.54 16.02
C PRO A 59 12.46 -5.97 15.51
N VAL A 60 13.00 -6.98 16.20
CA VAL A 60 12.89 -8.40 15.79
C VAL A 60 11.42 -8.83 15.66
N GLU A 61 10.51 -8.19 16.39
CA GLU A 61 9.07 -8.35 16.30
C GLU A 61 8.52 -8.11 14.90
N MET A 62 9.16 -7.28 14.08
CA MET A 62 8.75 -7.03 12.69
C MET A 62 8.89 -8.27 11.80
N LEU A 63 9.68 -9.27 12.20
CA LEU A 63 9.69 -10.58 11.53
C LEU A 63 8.32 -11.27 11.60
N LYS A 64 7.54 -11.02 12.67
CA LYS A 64 6.16 -11.53 12.77
C LYS A 64 5.26 -10.87 11.73
N VAL A 65 5.42 -9.57 11.50
CA VAL A 65 4.67 -8.82 10.48
C VAL A 65 5.04 -9.32 9.10
N PHE A 66 6.33 -9.49 8.82
CA PHE A 66 6.81 -10.08 7.57
C PHE A 66 6.25 -11.48 7.34
N ALA A 67 6.33 -12.37 8.33
CA ALA A 67 5.79 -13.73 8.25
C ALA A 67 4.27 -13.71 8.02
N ALA A 68 3.53 -12.81 8.68
CA ALA A 68 2.10 -12.63 8.46
C ALA A 68 1.79 -12.13 7.04
N ALA A 69 2.60 -11.21 6.49
CA ALA A 69 2.44 -10.72 5.13
C ALA A 69 2.65 -11.83 4.08
N VAL A 70 3.70 -12.64 4.24
CA VAL A 70 3.95 -13.82 3.40
C VAL A 70 2.80 -14.83 3.52
N LEU A 71 2.35 -15.11 4.74
CA LEU A 71 1.24 -16.03 4.97
C LEU A 71 -0.05 -15.53 4.29
N LEU A 72 -0.39 -14.26 4.43
CA LEU A 72 -1.54 -13.65 3.76
C LEU A 72 -1.41 -13.73 2.24
N MET A 73 -0.21 -13.50 1.69
CA MET A 73 0.04 -13.65 0.25
C MET A 73 -0.21 -15.09 -0.22
N VAL A 74 0.26 -16.09 0.51
CA VAL A 74 0.05 -17.52 0.20
C VAL A 74 -1.43 -17.90 0.30
N ILE A 75 -2.13 -17.41 1.32
CA ILE A 75 -3.58 -17.64 1.49
C ILE A 75 -4.33 -17.01 0.31
N ASN A 76 -4.05 -15.75 -0.01
CA ASN A 76 -4.66 -15.03 -1.13
C ASN A 76 -4.38 -15.72 -2.47
N TYR A 77 -3.16 -16.18 -2.71
CA TYR A 77 -2.80 -16.96 -3.89
C TYR A 77 -3.63 -18.24 -3.98
N SER A 78 -3.76 -18.96 -2.87
CA SER A 78 -4.51 -20.22 -2.81
C SER A 78 -5.99 -19.99 -3.10
N ILE A 79 -6.61 -18.99 -2.44
CA ILE A 79 -8.01 -18.62 -2.67
C ILE A 79 -8.21 -18.18 -4.13
N ALA A 80 -7.37 -17.28 -4.65
CA ALA A 80 -7.46 -16.79 -6.01
C ALA A 80 -7.32 -17.92 -7.04
N SER A 81 -6.38 -18.86 -6.81
CA SER A 81 -6.19 -20.03 -7.66
C SER A 81 -7.40 -20.96 -7.64
N ILE A 82 -7.96 -21.25 -6.45
CA ILE A 82 -9.19 -22.07 -6.32
C ILE A 82 -10.35 -21.40 -7.07
N VAL A 83 -10.59 -20.11 -6.84
CA VAL A 83 -11.67 -19.36 -7.50
C VAL A 83 -11.48 -19.34 -9.01
N SER A 84 -10.26 -19.09 -9.50
CA SER A 84 -9.95 -19.06 -10.93
C SER A 84 -10.22 -20.41 -11.61
N ASN A 85 -9.89 -21.51 -10.94
CA ASN A 85 -10.13 -22.87 -11.43
C ASN A 85 -11.63 -23.20 -11.43
N LEU A 86 -12.36 -22.87 -10.35
CA LEU A 86 -13.81 -23.08 -10.27
C LEU A 86 -14.56 -22.29 -11.35
N ARG A 87 -14.07 -21.08 -11.67
CA ARG A 87 -14.62 -20.22 -12.73
C ARG A 87 -14.08 -20.55 -14.12
N LYS A 88 -13.19 -21.54 -14.24
CA LYS A 88 -12.58 -22.00 -15.50
C LYS A 88 -11.96 -20.86 -16.31
N PHE A 89 -11.24 -19.96 -15.64
CA PHE A 89 -10.50 -18.91 -16.32
C PHE A 89 -9.43 -19.51 -17.22
N ASP A 90 -9.22 -18.92 -18.39
CA ASP A 90 -8.06 -19.21 -19.22
C ASP A 90 -6.77 -18.82 -18.50
N THR A 91 -5.62 -19.30 -18.99
CA THR A 91 -4.32 -19.07 -18.35
C THR A 91 -3.98 -17.58 -18.20
N GLY A 92 -4.35 -16.76 -19.19
CA GLY A 92 -4.10 -15.31 -19.14
C GLY A 92 -4.92 -14.64 -18.05
N LEU A 93 -6.24 -14.86 -18.07
CA LEU A 93 -7.16 -14.29 -17.07
C LEU A 93 -6.88 -14.81 -15.66
N LYS A 94 -6.52 -16.09 -15.51
CA LYS A 94 -6.13 -16.69 -14.24
C LYS A 94 -4.92 -15.97 -13.62
N ASN A 95 -3.86 -15.78 -14.39
CA ASN A 95 -2.64 -15.12 -13.90
C ASN A 95 -2.90 -13.65 -13.57
N ALA A 96 -3.66 -12.94 -14.41
CA ALA A 96 -4.05 -11.56 -14.13
C ALA A 96 -4.90 -11.46 -12.84
N PHE A 97 -5.85 -12.37 -12.67
CA PHE A 97 -6.71 -12.41 -11.48
C PHE A 97 -5.91 -12.68 -10.20
N ILE A 98 -5.03 -13.69 -10.21
CA ILE A 98 -4.18 -13.99 -9.07
C ILE A 98 -3.30 -12.79 -8.71
N ASN A 99 -2.61 -12.20 -9.69
CA ASN A 99 -1.74 -11.03 -9.47
C ASN A 99 -2.52 -9.84 -8.86
N SER A 100 -3.76 -9.61 -9.31
CA SER A 100 -4.59 -8.52 -8.77
C SER A 100 -4.97 -8.67 -7.30
N ILE A 101 -4.93 -9.90 -6.78
CA ILE A 101 -5.30 -10.22 -5.39
C ILE A 101 -4.07 -10.28 -4.48
N ILE A 102 -2.98 -10.88 -4.95
CA ILE A 102 -1.77 -11.04 -4.12
C ILE A 102 -0.94 -9.76 -4.00
N PHE A 103 -0.96 -8.91 -5.04
CA PHE A 103 -0.24 -7.64 -5.08
C PHE A 103 -1.24 -6.48 -5.06
N TYR A 104 -1.78 -6.19 -3.88
CA TYR A 104 -2.53 -4.95 -3.70
C TYR A 104 -1.57 -3.75 -3.65
N ASN A 105 -2.09 -2.54 -3.81
CA ASN A 105 -1.27 -1.32 -3.89
C ASN A 105 -0.74 -0.89 -2.50
N SER A 106 0.15 -1.70 -1.94
CA SER A 106 0.80 -1.52 -0.63
C SER A 106 1.64 -0.24 -0.58
N GLY A 107 2.27 0.13 -1.69
CA GLY A 107 3.06 1.35 -1.81
C GLY A 107 2.21 2.61 -1.99
N ASN A 108 1.67 2.81 -3.19
CA ASN A 108 1.05 4.08 -3.59
C ASN A 108 -0.29 4.38 -2.87
N ILE A 109 -0.97 3.38 -2.29
CA ILE A 109 -2.17 3.59 -1.46
C ILE A 109 -1.88 3.32 0.01
N GLY A 110 -1.19 2.21 0.32
CA GLY A 110 -0.94 1.80 1.70
C GLY A 110 -0.12 2.82 2.49
N ILE A 111 0.99 3.32 1.94
CA ILE A 111 1.85 4.31 2.64
C ILE A 111 1.09 5.61 2.93
N PRO A 112 0.42 6.28 1.96
CA PRO A 112 -0.36 7.48 2.25
C PRO A 112 -1.49 7.24 3.26
N LEU A 113 -2.18 6.10 3.17
CA LEU A 113 -3.27 5.77 4.09
C LEU A 113 -2.76 5.61 5.54
N ILE A 114 -1.68 4.86 5.73
CA ILE A 114 -1.06 4.69 7.05
C ILE A 114 -0.56 6.03 7.58
N THR A 115 0.08 6.83 6.73
CA THR A 115 0.54 8.18 7.11
C THR A 115 -0.62 9.05 7.59
N LEU A 116 -1.73 9.09 6.85
CA LEU A 116 -2.92 9.87 7.23
C LEU A 116 -3.53 9.38 8.53
N ILE A 117 -3.64 8.06 8.74
CA ILE A 117 -4.23 7.51 9.95
C ILE A 117 -3.37 7.85 11.18
N PHE A 118 -2.07 7.53 11.14
CA PHE A 118 -1.21 7.63 12.31
C PHE A 118 -0.66 9.05 12.57
N SER A 119 -0.84 9.97 11.62
CA SER A 119 -0.53 11.40 11.80
C SER A 119 -1.72 12.22 12.33
N ASN A 120 -2.89 11.59 12.53
CA ASN A 120 -4.10 12.27 12.99
C ASN A 120 -4.68 11.65 14.28
N PRO A 121 -5.52 12.40 15.03
CA PRO A 121 -6.24 11.86 16.17
C PRO A 121 -7.08 10.62 15.78
N PRO A 122 -7.17 9.59 16.64
CA PRO A 122 -6.72 9.54 18.04
C PRO A 122 -5.28 9.07 18.24
N PHE A 123 -4.50 8.87 17.18
CA PHE A 123 -3.14 8.31 17.26
C PHE A 123 -2.06 9.34 17.58
N VAL A 124 -2.41 10.63 17.53
CA VAL A 124 -1.56 11.74 18.00
C VAL A 124 -1.67 11.84 19.53
N VAL A 125 -0.52 11.78 20.21
CA VAL A 125 -0.43 11.86 21.68
C VAL A 125 0.48 13.03 22.04
N ASN A 126 -0.02 14.00 22.82
CA ASN A 126 0.72 15.21 23.21
C ASN A 126 1.33 15.99 22.03
N GLY A 127 0.65 16.00 20.87
CA GLY A 127 1.12 16.66 19.65
C GLY A 127 2.23 15.90 18.90
N GLN A 128 2.58 14.70 19.33
CA GLN A 128 3.54 13.82 18.67
C GLN A 128 2.84 12.63 17.99
N THR A 129 3.52 11.98 17.05
CA THR A 129 3.02 10.84 16.27
C THR A 129 3.78 9.55 16.63
N PRO A 130 3.66 9.05 17.88
CA PRO A 130 4.53 7.97 18.38
C PRO A 130 4.37 6.64 17.66
N TYR A 131 3.25 6.43 16.96
CA TYR A 131 2.94 5.18 16.25
C TYR A 131 3.26 5.23 14.76
N LEU A 132 3.54 6.42 14.21
CA LEU A 132 3.69 6.60 12.76
C LEU A 132 4.89 5.82 12.22
N ASP A 133 6.05 5.95 12.86
CA ASP A 133 7.28 5.29 12.40
C ASP A 133 7.14 3.77 12.45
N MET A 134 6.56 3.24 13.53
CA MET A 134 6.29 1.81 13.66
C MET A 134 5.32 1.31 12.59
N ALA A 135 4.25 2.07 12.31
CA ALA A 135 3.26 1.69 11.30
C ALA A 135 3.82 1.75 9.88
N LEU A 136 4.64 2.75 9.56
CA LEU A 136 5.36 2.84 8.29
C LEU A 136 6.34 1.67 8.14
N THR A 137 7.09 1.33 9.19
CA THR A 137 7.99 0.18 9.20
C THR A 137 7.25 -1.11 8.88
N ALA A 138 6.12 -1.34 9.54
CA ALA A 138 5.28 -2.51 9.29
C ALA A 138 4.82 -2.55 7.82
N GLN A 139 4.44 -1.41 7.24
CA GLN A 139 4.04 -1.33 5.83
C GLN A 139 5.20 -1.62 4.87
N ILE A 140 6.41 -1.18 5.20
CA ILE A 140 7.61 -1.44 4.41
C ILE A 140 7.95 -2.94 4.45
N MET A 141 7.81 -3.59 5.60
CA MET A 141 7.96 -5.06 5.68
C MET A 141 6.98 -5.79 4.77
N VAL A 142 5.75 -5.25 4.60
CA VAL A 142 4.76 -5.79 3.66
C VAL A 142 5.16 -5.50 2.21
N LEU A 143 5.61 -4.29 1.91
CA LEU A 143 6.06 -3.85 0.57
C LEU A 143 7.27 -4.65 0.06
N VAL A 144 8.12 -5.15 0.95
CA VAL A 144 9.26 -6.02 0.55
C VAL A 144 8.78 -7.38 0.04
N VAL A 145 7.62 -7.85 0.48
CA VAL A 145 7.03 -9.13 0.09
C VAL A 145 6.12 -9.00 -1.13
N GLN A 146 5.45 -7.85 -1.26
CA GLN A 146 4.39 -7.58 -2.22
C GLN A 146 4.76 -6.41 -3.15
#